data_AF-A0A3B9UTI3-F1
#
_entry.id   AF-A0A3B9UTI3-F1
#
_cell.length_a   1.000
_cell.length_b   1.000
_cell.length_c   1.000
_cell.angle_alpha   90.00
_cell.angle_beta   90.00
_cell.angle_gamma   90.00
#
_symmetry.space_group_name_H-M   'P 1'
#
loop_
_entity.id
_entity.type
_entity.pdbx_description
1 polymer ?
#
loop_
_entity_poly.entity_id
_entity_poly.type
_entity_poly.pdbx_seq_one_letter_code
_entity_poly.pdbx_strand_id
1 'polypeptide(L)'
;MELIRKKLTEILGYYSDPHRIVDSMSIYACKFGRAKFHETFKGLASYGRCASKKETYFGFKLHGLIAIDGYITDISLTSANKDDRDAFEI
;
A
#
# COMPACT_ATOMS: atom_id res chain seq x y z
N MET A 1 -16.06 -6.35 1.35
CA MET A 1 -15.28 -5.71 0.26
C MET A 1 -14.27 -6.65 -0.36
N GLU A 2 -13.45 -7.37 0.42
CA GLU A 2 -12.47 -8.33 -0.12
C GLU A 2 -13.08 -9.45 -0.98
N LEU A 3 -14.16 -10.11 -0.51
CA LEU A 3 -14.86 -11.13 -1.30
C LEU A 3 -15.39 -10.60 -2.65
N ILE A 4 -15.88 -9.35 -2.66
CA ILE A 4 -16.39 -8.72 -3.88
C ILE A 4 -15.24 -8.51 -4.87
N ARG A 5 -14.10 -7.97 -4.42
CA ARG A 5 -12.91 -7.78 -5.27
C ARG A 5 -12.41 -9.12 -5.80
N LYS A 6 -12.28 -10.14 -4.95
CA LYS A 6 -11.86 -11.49 -5.37
C LYS A 6 -12.78 -12.06 -6.43
N LYS A 7 -14.09 -11.90 -6.27
CA LYS A 7 -15.06 -12.39 -7.26
C LYS A 7 -15.02 -11.61 -8.58
N LEU A 8 -14.85 -10.29 -8.52
CA LEU A 8 -14.67 -9.47 -9.72
C LEU A 8 -13.37 -9.82 -10.46
N THR A 9 -12.28 -10.01 -9.73
CA THR A 9 -10.98 -10.42 -10.29
C THR A 9 -11.09 -11.77 -11.02
N GLU A 10 -11.89 -12.69 -10.49
CA GLU A 10 -12.23 -13.98 -11.13
C GLU A 10 -13.05 -13.79 -12.40
N ILE A 11 -14.17 -13.06 -12.33
CA ILE A 11 -15.07 -12.85 -13.46
C ILE A 11 -14.36 -12.14 -14.62
N LEU A 12 -13.47 -11.19 -14.30
CA LEU A 12 -12.73 -10.42 -15.29
C LEU A 12 -11.49 -11.17 -15.82
N GLY A 13 -11.19 -12.37 -15.30
CA GLY A 13 -10.12 -13.23 -15.83
C GLY A 13 -8.70 -12.83 -15.42
N TYR A 14 -8.52 -11.97 -14.42
CA TYR A 14 -7.18 -11.52 -14.04
C TYR A 14 -6.34 -12.61 -13.37
N TYR A 15 -6.91 -13.67 -12.81
CA TYR A 15 -6.14 -14.78 -12.22
C TYR A 15 -5.22 -15.51 -13.22
N SER A 16 -5.54 -15.49 -14.52
CA SER A 16 -4.73 -16.18 -15.53
C SER A 16 -3.52 -15.39 -16.02
N ASP A 17 -3.46 -14.08 -15.78
CA ASP A 17 -2.29 -13.26 -16.13
C ASP A 17 -1.33 -13.23 -14.93
N PRO A 18 -0.08 -13.71 -15.05
CA PRO A 18 0.89 -13.66 -13.97
C PRO A 18 1.57 -12.29 -13.78
N HIS A 19 1.43 -11.36 -14.72
CA HIS A 19 2.13 -10.06 -14.66
C HIS A 19 1.34 -9.04 -13.86
N ARG A 20 2.03 -8.37 -12.94
CA ARG A 20 1.46 -7.30 -12.11
C ARG A 20 2.42 -6.14 -11.96
N ILE A 21 1.84 -4.96 -11.83
CA ILE A 21 2.50 -3.74 -11.42
C ILE A 21 2.23 -3.56 -9.93
N VAL A 22 3.29 -3.32 -9.16
CA VAL A 22 3.21 -2.92 -7.77
C VAL A 22 3.55 -1.44 -7.69
N ASP A 23 2.66 -0.66 -7.08
CA ASP A 23 2.91 0.75 -6.75
C ASP A 23 2.34 1.07 -5.38
N SER A 24 2.90 2.08 -4.72
CA SER A 24 2.52 2.46 -3.37
C SER A 24 2.30 3.96 -3.20
N MET A 25 1.30 4.31 -2.39
CA MET A 25 1.01 5.67 -1.99
C MET A 25 1.19 5.87 -0.48
N SER A 26 1.76 7.01 -0.11
CA SER A 26 1.98 7.39 1.29
C SER A 26 0.67 7.80 1.97
N ILE A 27 0.35 7.17 3.10
CA ILE A 27 -0.76 7.54 3.98
C ILE A 27 -0.19 8.09 5.28
N TYR A 28 -0.45 9.37 5.55
CA TYR A 28 0.05 10.06 6.73
C TYR A 28 -0.86 9.76 7.93
N ALA A 29 -0.29 9.22 9.00
CA ALA A 29 -1.01 9.08 10.27
C ALA A 29 -1.20 10.45 10.94
N CYS A 30 -0.20 11.32 10.81
CA CYS A 30 -0.27 12.72 11.23
C CYS A 30 0.75 13.57 10.46
N LYS A 31 0.68 14.90 10.63
CA LYS A 31 1.76 15.80 10.17
C LYS A 31 3.07 15.47 10.89
N PHE A 32 4.21 15.62 10.19
CA PHE A 32 5.54 15.21 10.69
C PHE A 32 5.87 15.77 12.08
N GLY A 33 5.60 17.06 12.33
CA GLY A 33 5.87 17.70 13.63
C GLY A 33 5.07 17.12 14.82
N ARG A 34 4.02 16.32 14.57
CA ARG A 34 3.23 15.66 15.62
C ARG A 34 3.59 14.19 15.81
N ALA A 35 4.43 13.61 14.95
CA ALA A 35 4.74 12.19 14.95
C ALA A 35 5.31 11.70 16.29
N LYS A 36 6.14 12.51 16.95
CA LYS A 36 6.70 12.23 18.29
C LYS A 36 5.64 12.02 19.37
N PHE A 37 4.49 12.68 19.25
CA PHE A 37 3.41 12.68 20.26
C PHE A 37 2.22 11.81 19.84
N HIS A 38 2.34 11.07 18.73
CA HIS A 38 1.22 10.30 18.20
C HIS A 38 1.10 8.94 18.88
N GLU A 39 -0.05 8.70 19.53
CA GLU A 39 -0.29 7.46 20.29
C GLU A 39 -1.25 6.48 19.59
N THR A 40 -2.20 6.93 18.76
CA THR A 40 -3.25 6.06 18.20
C THR A 40 -2.72 4.92 17.34
N PHE A 41 -1.71 5.18 16.51
CA PHE A 41 -1.09 4.18 15.62
C PHE A 41 0.29 3.76 16.09
N LYS A 42 0.58 3.88 17.39
CA LYS A 42 1.87 3.50 17.97
C LYS A 42 2.14 2.01 17.77
N GLY A 43 3.33 1.69 17.27
CA GLY A 43 3.71 0.32 16.91
C GLY A 43 3.14 -0.18 15.58
N LEU A 44 2.19 0.53 14.97
CA LEU A 44 1.63 0.20 13.64
C LEU A 44 2.15 1.12 12.55
N ALA A 45 2.13 2.44 12.79
CA ALA A 45 2.71 3.43 11.90
C ALA A 45 4.23 3.56 12.14
N SER A 46 4.97 3.86 11.08
CA SER A 46 6.40 4.12 11.16
C SER A 46 6.78 5.36 10.35
N TYR A 47 8.04 5.78 10.47
CA TYR A 47 8.60 6.72 9.51
C TYR A 47 8.88 6.03 8.18
N GLY A 48 8.64 6.74 7.08
CA GLY A 48 8.98 6.33 5.72
C GLY A 48 9.41 7.51 4.87
N ARG A 49 9.95 7.22 3.69
CA ARG A 49 10.43 8.22 2.73
C ARG A 49 9.67 8.07 1.42
N CYS A 50 9.06 9.15 0.95
CA CYS A 50 8.50 9.23 -0.40
C CYS A 50 9.52 9.96 -1.28
N ALA A 51 10.21 9.22 -2.17
CA ALA A 51 11.28 9.76 -3.01
C ALA A 51 10.75 10.79 -4.02
N SER A 52 9.62 10.50 -4.66
CA SER A 52 8.98 11.38 -5.66
C SER A 52 8.58 12.73 -5.07
N LYS A 53 8.09 12.75 -3.82
CA LYS A 53 7.73 13.97 -3.10
C LYS A 53 8.89 14.59 -2.31
N LYS A 54 10.06 13.96 -2.32
CA LYS A 54 11.23 14.34 -1.52
C LYS A 54 10.90 14.60 -0.04
N GLU A 55 9.99 13.83 0.54
CA GLU A 55 9.52 14.03 1.92
C GLU A 55 9.65 12.78 2.79
N THR A 56 9.85 13.01 4.08
CA THR A 56 9.82 11.98 5.12
C THR A 56 8.52 12.17 5.90
N TYR A 57 7.78 11.08 6.11
CA TYR A 57 6.47 11.12 6.72
C TYR A 57 6.33 10.03 7.78
N PHE A 58 5.34 10.19 8.67
CA PHE A 58 4.97 9.19 9.67
C PHE A 58 3.60 8.63 9.32
N GLY A 59 3.50 7.32 9.15
CA GLY A 59 2.26 6.64 8.78
C GLY A 59 2.47 5.28 8.13
N PHE A 60 1.80 5.09 7.01
CA PHE A 60 1.64 3.83 6.31
C PHE A 60 1.93 3.97 4.81
N LYS A 61 2.14 2.85 4.14
CA LYS A 61 2.07 2.74 2.67
C LYS A 61 0.84 1.93 2.30
N LEU A 62 0.05 2.44 1.37
CA LEU A 62 -1.00 1.68 0.70
C LEU A 62 -0.44 1.21 -0.64
N HIS A 63 -0.33 -0.10 -0.79
CA HIS A 63 0.17 -0.77 -1.97
C HIS A 63 -1.00 -1.27 -2.81
N GLY A 64 -0.90 -1.12 -4.12
CA GLY A 64 -1.80 -1.72 -5.09
C GLY A 64 -1.08 -2.80 -5.89
N LEU A 65 -1.75 -3.93 -6.10
CA LEU A 65 -1.36 -4.95 -7.07
C LEU A 65 -2.26 -4.80 -8.29
N ILE A 66 -1.68 -4.31 -9.38
CA ILE A 66 -2.41 -3.78 -10.53
C ILE A 66 -2.10 -4.64 -11.76
N ALA A 67 -3.12 -5.03 -12.51
CA ALA A 67 -2.96 -5.63 -13.83
C ALA A 67 -2.40 -4.60 -14.83
N ILE A 68 -1.84 -5.07 -15.94
CA ILE A 68 -1.18 -4.20 -16.94
C ILE A 68 -2.15 -3.18 -17.56
N ASP A 69 -3.44 -3.52 -17.63
CA ASP A 69 -4.51 -2.64 -18.12
C ASP A 69 -5.06 -1.66 -17.07
N GLY A 70 -4.51 -1.68 -15.85
CA GLY A 70 -4.86 -0.75 -14.78
C GLY A 70 -5.87 -1.27 -13.76
N TYR A 71 -6.37 -2.51 -13.88
CA TYR A 71 -7.29 -3.06 -12.88
C TYR A 71 -6.59 -3.39 -11.55
N ILE A 72 -7.12 -2.90 -10.43
CA ILE A 72 -6.59 -3.18 -9.09
C ILE A 72 -7.09 -4.54 -8.60
N THR A 73 -6.23 -5.55 -8.69
CA THR A 73 -6.51 -6.92 -8.25
C THR A 73 -6.43 -7.09 -6.74
N ASP A 74 -5.50 -6.39 -6.09
CA ASP A 74 -5.34 -6.44 -4.64
C ASP A 74 -4.81 -5.13 -4.06
N ILE A 75 -5.01 -4.93 -2.76
CA ILE A 75 -4.45 -3.80 -1.99
C ILE A 75 -3.92 -4.30 -0.66
N SER A 76 -2.79 -3.75 -0.22
CA SER A 76 -2.16 -4.06 1.06
C SER A 76 -1.77 -2.78 1.79
N LEU A 77 -1.91 -2.77 3.12
CA LEU A 77 -1.52 -1.63 3.95
C LEU A 77 -0.38 -2.07 4.87
N THR A 78 0.75 -1.39 4.78
CA THR A 78 1.93 -1.66 5.62
C THR A 78 2.36 -0.42 6.37
N SER A 79 3.22 -0.59 7.39
CA SER A 79 3.97 0.53 7.95
C SER A 79 4.84 1.22 6.87
N ALA A 80 5.09 2.51 7.03
CA ALA A 80 5.74 3.32 5.99
C ALA A 80 7.20 2.94 5.67
N ASN A 81 7.85 2.16 6.54
CA ASN A 81 9.23 1.68 6.40
C ASN A 81 9.35 0.38 5.59
N LYS A 82 8.24 -0.24 5.19
CA LYS A 82 8.27 -1.48 4.39
C LYS A 82 8.56 -1.18 2.94
N ASP A 83 9.32 -2.07 2.31
CA ASP A 83 9.55 -2.03 0.87
C ASP A 83 8.28 -2.51 0.15
N ASP A 84 8.07 -2.05 -1.08
CA ASP A 84 6.88 -2.39 -1.85
C ASP A 84 6.89 -3.88 -2.26
N ARG A 85 8.09 -4.47 -2.35
CA ARG A 85 8.29 -5.92 -2.56
C ARG A 85 7.81 -6.77 -1.38
N ASP A 86 7.75 -6.20 -0.18
CA ASP A 86 7.30 -6.91 1.03
C ASP A 86 5.78 -6.83 1.22
N ALA A 87 5.06 -6.10 0.35
CA ALA A 87 3.65 -5.79 0.55
C ALA A 87 2.71 -6.95 0.20
N PHE A 88 3.14 -7.81 -0.70
CA PHE A 88 2.42 -8.97 -1.21
C PHE A 88 3.35 -10.18 -1.14
N GLU A 89 2.82 -11.36 -0.80
CA GLU A 89 3.55 -12.62 -0.96
C GLU A 89 3.52 -13.00 -2.45
N ILE A 90 4.49 -12.52 -3.21
CA ILE A 90 4.69 -12.76 -4.65
C ILE A 90 5.99 -13.53 -4.91
#